data_AF-A0A2X0JZH5-F1
#
_entry.id   AF-A0A2X0JZH5-F1
#
_cell.length_a   1.000
_cell.length_b   1.000
_cell.length_c   1.000
_cell.angle_alpha   90.00
_cell.angle_beta   90.00
_cell.angle_gamma   90.00
#
_symmetry.space_group_name_H-M   'P 1'
#
loop_
_entity.id
_entity.type
_entity.pdbx_description
1 polymer ?
#
loop_
_entity_poly.entity_id
_entity_poly.type
_entity_poly.pdbx_seq_one_letter_code
_entity_poly.pdbx_strand_id
1 'polypeptide(L)'
;MPTFSPDSLLAVRFHNARPGLELVTIIDAALPVAPLTLSVEAQERKQLPLLDEFVLRLVSAKVNTTDGIGGVLGLEPSLVAKAVAEQFSLDHLTYGRRQPDTPAGRSPLRLTDKGQRAANELTITRPQRTEMVFVWDQLLRKVRPYDRHAVITKYRAGEDDLMLLPAGQHGDVQAADLSLGDLNLLLKDREDKREILVIRRVAQAPAARYLPAKVLVYADEARTDLQLGVVVDGELSHPHEIALLGCGGAQALGITVEAAPPRPTLHPDFERARIPLAEVTRRRAGAAQSQGAFSDSADLPHEEERDEIRAISVFEHPDLLDEALTSARRRILLISPWIRKKIVTTDFIAKLEGRLRAGVQVDIAYGYSDKPEESDADAIRRLHNLARRYSENFRFTRLKSTHAKVLLFDDVWITTSFNWLSFKGDPTRTFRSEEGTLVRGHDTADEQHQRYLDQITSEQA
;
A
#
# COMPACT_ATOMS: atom_id res chain seq x y z
N MET A 1 12.22 18.61 -3.42
CA MET A 1 11.71 17.33 -3.95
C MET A 1 10.24 17.25 -3.62
N PRO A 2 9.33 16.97 -4.57
CA PRO A 2 7.93 16.74 -4.22
C PRO A 2 7.84 15.55 -3.27
N THR A 3 7.29 15.78 -2.08
CA THR A 3 6.93 14.73 -1.13
C THR A 3 5.66 14.07 -1.64
N PHE A 4 5.68 12.76 -1.85
CA PHE A 4 4.47 12.02 -2.20
C PHE A 4 3.96 11.29 -0.96
N SER A 5 2.75 11.62 -0.50
CA SER A 5 2.01 10.77 0.42
C SER A 5 1.68 9.42 -0.22
N PRO A 6 1.35 8.38 0.58
CA PRO A 6 0.93 7.09 0.03
C PRO A 6 -0.24 7.19 -0.96
N ASP A 7 -1.20 8.08 -0.71
CA ASP A 7 -2.34 8.30 -1.61
C ASP A 7 -1.90 9.03 -2.90
N SER A 8 -0.99 9.98 -2.79
CA SER A 8 -0.40 10.67 -3.95
C SER A 8 0.38 9.71 -4.85
N LEU A 9 1.15 8.77 -4.28
CA LEU A 9 1.82 7.70 -5.02
C LEU A 9 0.83 6.79 -5.76
N LEU A 10 -0.23 6.35 -5.07
CA LEU A 10 -1.27 5.52 -5.69
C LEU A 10 -2.01 6.26 -6.80
N ALA A 11 -2.36 7.53 -6.55
CA ALA A 11 -3.04 8.35 -7.52
C ALA A 11 -2.21 8.51 -8.79
N VAL A 12 -0.93 8.84 -8.62
CA VAL A 12 0.01 9.00 -9.74
C VAL A 12 0.30 7.68 -10.45
N ARG A 13 0.34 6.55 -9.75
CA ARG A 13 0.58 5.24 -10.36
C ARG A 13 -0.62 4.72 -11.14
N PHE A 14 -1.83 4.97 -10.64
CA PHE A 14 -3.07 4.39 -11.18
C PHE A 14 -4.00 5.42 -11.86
N HIS A 15 -3.57 6.66 -12.07
CA HIS A 15 -4.39 7.72 -12.68
C HIS A 15 -4.97 7.35 -14.06
N ASN A 16 -4.27 6.48 -14.80
CA ASN A 16 -4.64 6.04 -16.15
C ASN A 16 -5.06 4.56 -16.20
N ALA A 17 -5.32 3.93 -15.05
CA ALA A 17 -5.71 2.52 -14.99
C ALA A 17 -7.08 2.24 -15.64
N ARG A 18 -7.93 3.27 -15.76
CA ARG A 18 -9.26 3.23 -16.39
C ARG A 18 -9.35 4.28 -17.50
N PRO A 19 -9.04 3.95 -18.76
CA PRO A 19 -9.15 4.90 -19.87
C PRO A 19 -10.57 5.46 -19.98
N GLY A 20 -10.69 6.80 -20.05
CA GLY A 20 -11.97 7.49 -20.13
C GLY A 20 -12.63 7.82 -18.79
N LEU A 21 -12.08 7.33 -17.67
CA LEU A 21 -12.52 7.71 -16.32
C LEU A 21 -11.41 8.46 -15.59
N GLU A 22 -11.81 9.35 -14.69
CA GLU A 22 -10.91 10.08 -13.82
C GLU A 22 -10.88 9.45 -12.43
N LEU A 23 -9.70 9.36 -11.83
CA LEU A 23 -9.57 8.98 -10.43
C LEU A 23 -10.03 10.15 -9.55
N VAL A 24 -11.19 9.99 -8.90
CA VAL A 24 -11.86 11.05 -8.12
C VAL A 24 -11.35 11.08 -6.69
N THR A 25 -11.20 9.91 -6.08
CA THR A 25 -10.79 9.82 -4.68
C THR A 25 -10.14 8.47 -4.38
N ILE A 26 -9.47 8.42 -3.22
CA ILE A 26 -8.93 7.19 -2.63
C ILE A 26 -9.53 7.10 -1.22
N ILE A 27 -10.16 5.96 -0.95
CA ILE A 27 -10.79 5.66 0.32
C ILE A 27 -9.91 4.70 1.09
N ASP A 28 -9.59 5.09 2.32
CA ASP A 28 -9.02 4.23 3.34
C ASP A 28 -10.01 3.11 3.67
N ALA A 29 -9.63 1.85 3.44
CA ALA A 29 -10.53 0.70 3.54
C ALA A 29 -9.94 -0.41 4.41
N ALA A 30 -10.81 -1.30 4.89
CA ALA A 30 -10.43 -2.47 5.69
C ALA A 30 -11.04 -3.73 5.07
N LEU A 31 -10.19 -4.58 4.50
CA LEU A 31 -10.56 -5.87 3.92
C LEU A 31 -10.78 -6.89 5.04
N PRO A 32 -11.96 -7.52 5.16
CA PRO A 32 -12.21 -8.54 6.19
C PRO A 32 -11.34 -9.77 5.95
N VAL A 33 -10.59 -10.16 6.96
CA VAL A 33 -9.71 -11.34 6.95
C VAL A 33 -9.94 -12.19 8.19
N ALA A 34 -9.59 -13.47 8.12
CA ALA A 34 -9.68 -14.39 9.23
C ALA A 34 -8.34 -15.12 9.42
N PRO A 35 -7.60 -14.85 10.51
CA PRO A 35 -6.45 -15.67 10.87
C PRO A 35 -6.91 -17.11 11.18
N LEU A 36 -6.30 -18.07 10.52
CA LEU A 36 -6.55 -19.50 10.66
C LEU A 36 -5.33 -20.18 11.28
N THR A 37 -5.55 -20.95 12.34
CA THR A 37 -4.58 -21.93 12.84
C THR A 37 -5.01 -23.30 12.36
N LEU A 38 -4.21 -23.88 11.46
CA LEU A 38 -4.47 -25.20 10.88
C LEU A 38 -3.63 -26.24 11.60
N SER A 39 -4.29 -27.30 12.10
CA SER A 39 -3.59 -28.52 12.51
C SER A 39 -3.48 -29.41 11.29
N VAL A 40 -2.26 -29.62 10.80
CA VAL A 40 -1.98 -30.32 9.55
C VAL A 40 -1.04 -31.50 9.77
N GLU A 41 -1.13 -32.49 8.89
CA GLU A 41 -0.06 -33.46 8.68
C GLU A 41 0.82 -32.93 7.55
N ALA A 42 2.05 -32.57 7.90
CA ALA A 42 3.03 -32.05 6.96
C ALA A 42 4.30 -32.90 7.02
N GLN A 43 4.98 -33.03 5.89
CA GLN A 43 6.27 -33.70 5.79
C GLN A 43 7.30 -32.76 5.19
N GLU A 44 8.58 -32.93 5.51
CA GLU A 44 9.62 -32.23 4.75
C GLU A 44 9.58 -32.70 3.29
N ARG A 45 9.53 -31.73 2.38
CA ARG A 45 9.55 -31.96 0.95
C ARG A 45 10.88 -32.60 0.60
N LYS A 46 10.82 -33.78 0.00
CA LYS A 46 12.01 -34.47 -0.50
C LYS A 46 12.65 -33.60 -1.59
N GLN A 47 13.92 -33.25 -1.40
CA GLN A 47 14.65 -32.38 -2.33
C GLN A 47 15.09 -33.09 -3.62
N LEU A 48 15.04 -34.42 -3.65
CA LEU A 48 15.52 -35.22 -4.77
C LEU A 48 14.36 -35.73 -5.64
N PRO A 49 14.49 -35.65 -6.98
CA PRO A 49 13.66 -36.42 -7.91
C PRO A 49 13.51 -37.88 -7.48
N LEU A 50 12.34 -38.48 -7.73
CA LEU A 50 12.03 -39.83 -7.26
C LEU A 50 13.08 -40.87 -7.72
N LEU A 51 13.58 -40.73 -8.95
CA LEU A 51 14.62 -41.61 -9.50
C LEU A 51 15.94 -41.50 -8.71
N ASP A 52 16.33 -40.28 -8.34
CA ASP A 52 17.54 -40.01 -7.58
C ASP A 52 17.46 -40.60 -6.17
N GLU A 53 16.29 -40.50 -5.53
CA GLU A 53 16.02 -41.17 -4.26
C GLU A 53 16.23 -42.68 -4.36
N PHE A 54 15.65 -43.31 -5.40
CA PHE A 54 15.80 -44.75 -5.59
C PHE A 54 17.24 -45.15 -5.91
N VAL A 55 17.98 -44.36 -6.68
CA VAL A 55 19.40 -44.57 -6.93
C VAL A 55 20.17 -44.59 -5.60
N LEU A 56 20.02 -43.57 -4.75
CA LEU A 56 20.75 -43.51 -3.47
C LEU A 56 20.34 -44.66 -2.52
N ARG A 57 19.05 -45.00 -2.47
CA ARG A 57 18.54 -46.12 -1.64
C ARG A 57 19.05 -47.48 -2.11
N LEU A 58 19.08 -47.72 -3.42
CA LEU A 58 19.55 -48.98 -3.99
C LEU A 58 21.05 -49.15 -3.80
N VAL A 59 21.84 -48.09 -3.97
CA VAL A 59 23.27 -48.12 -3.66
C VAL A 59 23.50 -48.38 -2.17
N SER A 60 22.72 -47.76 -1.27
CA SER A 60 22.74 -48.06 0.18
C SER A 60 22.40 -49.53 0.47
N ALA A 61 21.43 -50.10 -0.26
CA ALA A 61 21.03 -51.50 -0.19
C ALA A 61 21.98 -52.46 -0.93
N LYS A 62 23.16 -52.00 -1.36
CA LYS A 62 24.21 -52.76 -2.06
C LYS A 62 23.90 -53.16 -3.50
N VAL A 63 22.85 -52.60 -4.11
CA VAL A 63 22.63 -52.63 -5.57
C VAL A 63 23.43 -51.48 -6.18
N ASN A 64 24.67 -51.77 -6.55
CA ASN A 64 25.70 -50.77 -6.78
C ASN A 64 26.14 -50.63 -8.25
N THR A 65 25.36 -51.10 -9.22
CA THR A 65 25.67 -50.94 -10.65
C THR A 65 24.51 -50.25 -11.35
N THR A 66 24.82 -49.44 -12.37
CA THR A 66 23.78 -48.79 -13.21
C THR A 66 22.83 -49.81 -13.82
N ASP A 67 23.38 -50.90 -14.35
CA ASP A 67 22.62 -52.01 -14.93
C ASP A 67 21.74 -52.71 -13.88
N GLY A 68 22.27 -52.93 -12.67
CA GLY A 68 21.53 -53.54 -11.56
C GLY A 68 20.39 -52.64 -11.05
N ILE A 69 20.64 -51.33 -10.94
CA ILE A 69 19.62 -50.34 -10.56
C ILE A 69 18.52 -50.28 -11.63
N GLY A 70 18.89 -50.21 -12.92
CA GLY A 70 17.93 -50.24 -14.02
C GLY A 70 17.10 -51.53 -14.06
N GLY A 71 17.74 -52.68 -13.83
CA GLY A 71 17.06 -53.97 -13.76
C GLY A 71 16.05 -54.07 -12.60
N VAL A 72 16.37 -53.53 -11.42
CA VAL A 72 15.45 -53.51 -10.27
C VAL A 72 14.28 -52.55 -10.49
N LEU A 73 14.53 -51.40 -11.11
CA LEU A 73 13.50 -50.38 -11.35
C LEU A 73 12.71 -50.62 -12.64
N GLY A 74 13.14 -51.56 -13.50
CA GLY A 74 12.55 -51.77 -14.82
C GLY A 74 12.73 -50.59 -15.78
N LEU A 75 13.79 -49.80 -15.59
CA LEU A 75 14.06 -48.57 -16.34
C LEU A 75 15.18 -48.75 -17.35
N GLU A 76 15.13 -47.95 -18.42
CA GLU A 76 16.19 -47.93 -19.44
C GLU A 76 17.52 -47.47 -18.81
N PRO A 77 18.67 -48.13 -19.12
CA PRO A 77 19.97 -47.76 -18.55
C PRO A 77 20.38 -46.30 -18.74
N SER A 78 19.93 -45.65 -19.83
CA SER A 78 20.24 -44.25 -20.11
C SER A 78 19.57 -43.27 -19.12
N LEU A 79 18.38 -43.59 -18.62
CA LEU A 79 17.68 -42.79 -17.61
C LEU A 79 18.36 -42.90 -16.25
N VAL A 80 18.76 -44.12 -15.86
CA VAL A 80 19.50 -44.37 -14.63
C VAL A 80 20.87 -43.71 -14.67
N ALA A 81 21.55 -43.73 -15.82
CA ALA A 81 22.85 -43.09 -15.98
C ALA A 81 22.79 -41.56 -15.77
N LYS A 82 21.71 -40.89 -16.20
CA LYS A 82 21.50 -39.45 -15.95
C LYS A 82 21.33 -39.14 -14.47
N ALA A 83 20.46 -39.87 -13.78
CA ALA A 83 20.26 -39.73 -12.34
C ALA A 83 21.55 -40.00 -11.55
N VAL A 84 22.30 -41.05 -11.92
CA VAL A 84 23.61 -41.34 -11.32
C VAL A 84 24.59 -40.19 -11.56
N ALA A 85 24.67 -39.63 -12.77
CA ALA A 85 25.54 -38.50 -13.08
C ALA A 85 25.18 -37.24 -12.27
N GLU A 86 23.89 -36.97 -12.07
CA GLU A 86 23.42 -35.88 -11.19
C GLU A 86 23.80 -36.13 -9.73
N GLN A 87 23.68 -37.36 -9.22
CA GLN A 87 24.12 -37.68 -7.87
C GLN A 87 25.66 -37.64 -7.71
N PHE A 88 26.41 -37.85 -8.78
CA PHE A 88 27.86 -37.59 -8.81
C PHE A 88 28.17 -36.09 -8.73
N SER A 89 27.46 -35.25 -9.49
CA SER A 89 27.70 -33.80 -9.47
C SER A 89 27.35 -33.16 -8.11
N LEU A 90 26.40 -33.75 -7.39
CA LEU A 90 26.01 -33.37 -6.03
C LEU A 90 26.91 -33.96 -4.94
N ASP A 91 27.96 -34.72 -5.29
CA ASP A 91 28.88 -35.40 -4.36
C ASP A 91 28.16 -36.41 -3.43
N HIS A 92 27.09 -37.05 -3.91
CA HIS A 92 26.40 -38.12 -3.20
C HIS A 92 26.95 -39.51 -3.56
N LEU A 93 27.50 -39.67 -4.77
CA LEU A 93 28.06 -40.93 -5.25
C LEU A 93 29.55 -40.81 -5.58
N THR A 94 30.26 -41.93 -5.40
CA THR A 94 31.63 -42.14 -5.84
C THR A 94 31.82 -43.54 -6.42
N TYR A 95 32.91 -43.76 -7.15
CA TYR A 95 33.25 -45.11 -7.62
C TYR A 95 34.02 -45.88 -6.54
N GLY A 96 33.56 -47.08 -6.23
CA GLY A 96 34.24 -48.04 -5.38
C GLY A 96 35.48 -48.64 -6.05
N ARG A 97 36.35 -49.25 -5.22
CA ARG A 97 37.57 -49.89 -5.68
C ARG A 97 37.25 -51.00 -6.67
N ARG A 98 37.83 -50.92 -7.87
CA ARG A 98 37.62 -51.89 -8.96
C ARG A 98 38.15 -53.27 -8.56
N GLN A 99 37.33 -54.30 -8.73
CA GLN A 99 37.76 -55.69 -8.54
C GLN A 99 38.45 -56.17 -9.84
N PRO A 100 39.51 -57.00 -9.76
CA PRO A 100 40.32 -57.37 -10.93
C PRO A 100 39.51 -58.01 -12.08
N ASP A 101 38.43 -58.72 -11.73
CA ASP A 101 37.62 -59.48 -12.69
C ASP A 101 36.44 -58.68 -13.27
N THR A 102 36.34 -57.38 -12.98
CA THR A 102 35.22 -56.55 -13.46
C THR A 102 35.51 -55.93 -14.84
N PRO A 103 34.64 -56.15 -15.85
CA PRO A 103 34.77 -55.55 -17.18
C PRO A 103 34.95 -54.03 -17.12
N ALA A 104 35.71 -53.46 -18.05
CA ALA A 104 35.92 -52.02 -18.14
C ALA A 104 34.59 -51.26 -18.26
N GLY A 105 34.41 -50.25 -17.40
CA GLY A 105 33.19 -49.42 -17.35
C GLY A 105 32.17 -49.79 -16.26
N ARG A 106 32.41 -50.84 -15.46
CA ARG A 106 31.47 -51.33 -14.43
C ARG A 106 32.00 -51.20 -12.99
N SER A 107 32.56 -50.05 -12.63
CA SER A 107 32.96 -49.80 -11.24
C SER A 107 31.71 -49.71 -10.35
N PRO A 108 31.67 -50.41 -9.20
CA PRO A 108 30.52 -50.35 -8.30
C PRO A 108 30.38 -48.94 -7.72
N LEU A 109 29.17 -48.40 -7.73
CA LEU A 109 28.80 -47.15 -7.08
C LEU A 109 28.89 -47.30 -5.55
N ARG A 110 29.34 -46.26 -4.88
CA ARG A 110 29.34 -46.13 -3.42
C ARG A 110 28.78 -44.78 -3.03
N LEU A 111 28.11 -44.73 -1.88
CA LEU A 111 27.73 -43.47 -1.26
C LEU A 111 28.96 -42.81 -0.65
N THR A 112 29.06 -41.49 -0.80
CA THR A 112 29.95 -40.65 0.02
C THR A 112 29.35 -40.46 1.42
N ASP A 113 30.05 -39.82 2.35
CA ASP A 113 29.45 -39.47 3.65
C ASP A 113 28.23 -38.55 3.50
N LYS A 114 28.27 -37.63 2.52
CA LYS A 114 27.16 -36.76 2.15
C LYS A 114 26.00 -37.56 1.54
N GLY A 115 26.30 -38.47 0.63
CA GLY A 115 25.30 -39.37 0.03
C GLY A 115 24.67 -40.32 1.03
N GLN A 116 25.42 -40.80 2.03
CA GLN A 116 24.91 -41.65 3.10
C GLN A 116 23.93 -40.88 4.00
N ARG A 117 24.24 -39.61 4.32
CA ARG A 117 23.31 -38.73 5.04
C ARG A 117 22.05 -38.48 4.21
N ALA A 118 22.20 -38.13 2.93
CA ALA A 118 21.07 -37.93 2.02
C ALA A 118 20.18 -39.18 1.91
N ALA A 119 20.76 -40.37 1.72
CA ALA A 119 20.03 -41.64 1.65
C ALA A 119 19.30 -41.96 2.98
N ASN A 120 19.90 -41.63 4.12
CA ASN A 120 19.30 -41.83 5.43
C ASN A 120 18.17 -40.82 5.70
N GLU A 121 18.35 -39.54 5.36
CA GLU A 121 17.33 -38.49 5.45
C GLU A 121 16.10 -38.82 4.58
N LEU A 122 16.32 -39.33 3.36
CA LEU A 122 15.27 -39.83 2.47
C LEU A 122 14.45 -40.97 3.08
N THR A 123 15.00 -41.71 4.05
CA THR A 123 14.34 -42.84 4.73
C THR A 123 13.46 -42.39 5.90
N ILE A 124 13.57 -41.13 6.35
CA ILE A 124 12.98 -40.63 7.62
C ILE A 124 11.92 -39.53 7.41
N THR A 125 11.34 -39.37 6.22
CA THR A 125 10.22 -38.41 6.05
C THR A 125 8.90 -39.06 6.48
N ARG A 126 8.62 -39.05 7.79
CA ARG A 126 7.27 -39.36 8.31
C ARG A 126 6.46 -38.06 8.38
N PRO A 127 5.17 -38.08 7.99
CA PRO A 127 4.28 -36.95 8.25
C PRO A 127 4.26 -36.62 9.74
N GLN A 128 4.51 -35.35 10.07
CA GLN A 128 4.46 -34.83 11.43
C GLN A 128 3.25 -33.92 11.58
N ARG A 129 2.54 -34.08 12.70
CA ARG A 129 1.44 -33.19 13.04
C ARG A 129 2.00 -31.85 13.49
N THR A 130 1.68 -30.80 12.75
CA THR A 130 2.20 -29.45 12.97
C THR A 130 1.05 -28.45 12.94
N GLU A 131 1.17 -27.37 13.72
CA GLU A 131 0.28 -26.22 13.62
C GLU A 131 0.89 -25.16 12.71
N MET A 132 0.09 -24.64 11.78
CA MET A 132 0.51 -23.63 10.81
C MET A 132 -0.53 -22.51 10.75
N VAL A 133 -0.06 -21.27 10.58
CA VAL A 133 -0.92 -20.09 10.56
C VAL A 133 -1.03 -19.52 9.15
N PHE A 134 -2.27 -19.27 8.72
CA PHE A 134 -2.61 -18.67 7.44
C PHE A 134 -3.61 -17.53 7.64
N VAL A 135 -3.70 -16.64 6.66
CA VAL A 135 -4.70 -15.57 6.65
C VAL A 135 -5.69 -15.87 5.52
N TRP A 136 -6.95 -16.00 5.91
CA TRP A 136 -8.07 -16.21 5.00
C TRP A 136 -8.67 -14.87 4.59
N ASP A 137 -8.68 -14.60 3.30
CA ASP A 137 -9.37 -13.48 2.70
C ASP A 137 -10.87 -13.78 2.65
N GLN A 138 -11.69 -13.00 3.37
CA GLN A 138 -13.12 -13.27 3.41
C GLN A 138 -13.81 -12.84 2.11
N LEU A 139 -13.35 -11.76 1.46
CA LEU A 139 -13.95 -11.27 0.22
C LEU A 139 -13.66 -12.22 -0.96
N LEU A 140 -12.42 -12.69 -1.09
CA LEU A 140 -12.03 -13.65 -2.13
C LEU A 140 -12.36 -15.10 -1.78
N ARG A 141 -12.59 -15.40 -0.50
CA ARG A 141 -12.69 -16.75 0.04
C ARG A 141 -11.50 -17.63 -0.34
N LYS A 142 -10.29 -17.12 -0.09
CA LYS A 142 -9.03 -17.84 -0.34
C LYS A 142 -7.97 -17.50 0.69
N VAL A 143 -7.04 -18.43 0.91
CA VAL A 143 -5.82 -18.12 1.66
C VAL A 143 -4.91 -17.21 0.82
N ARG A 144 -4.31 -16.21 1.47
CA ARG A 144 -3.45 -15.22 0.82
C ARG A 144 -2.15 -15.01 1.61
N PRO A 145 -1.07 -14.55 0.95
CA PRO A 145 0.23 -14.33 1.58
C PRO A 145 0.28 -13.04 2.42
N TYR A 146 -0.81 -12.68 3.10
CA TYR A 146 -0.85 -11.46 3.90
C TYR A 146 0.04 -11.56 5.12
N ASP A 147 0.69 -10.44 5.48
CA ASP A 147 1.41 -10.34 6.74
C ASP A 147 0.42 -10.33 7.90
N ARG A 148 0.56 -11.32 8.80
CA ARG A 148 -0.24 -11.42 10.02
C ARG A 148 -0.10 -10.20 10.94
N HIS A 149 1.03 -9.48 10.86
CA HIS A 149 1.30 -8.30 11.69
C HIS A 149 0.61 -7.04 11.13
N ALA A 150 0.23 -7.04 9.85
CA ALA A 150 -0.54 -5.95 9.23
C ALA A 150 -2.04 -6.01 9.58
N VAL A 151 -2.51 -7.12 10.14
CA VAL A 151 -3.92 -7.34 10.45
C VAL A 151 -4.33 -6.59 11.73
N ILE A 152 -5.40 -5.80 11.64
CA ILE A 152 -5.94 -4.96 12.71
C ILE A 152 -7.31 -5.44 13.22
N THR A 153 -7.73 -4.91 14.36
CA THR A 153 -9.04 -5.19 14.96
C THR A 153 -10.12 -4.28 14.37
N LYS A 154 -11.40 -4.67 14.54
CA LYS A 154 -12.54 -3.81 14.18
C LYS A 154 -12.48 -2.43 14.86
N TYR A 155 -12.08 -2.41 16.14
CA TYR A 155 -11.95 -1.19 16.92
C TYR A 155 -10.94 -0.23 16.27
N ARG A 156 -9.74 -0.73 15.96
CA ARG A 156 -8.70 0.06 15.31
C ARG A 156 -9.11 0.54 13.92
N ALA A 157 -9.76 -0.31 13.13
CA ALA A 157 -10.31 0.09 11.84
C ALA A 157 -11.32 1.25 11.98
N GLY A 158 -12.13 1.25 13.05
CA GLY A 158 -13.03 2.35 13.37
C GLY A 158 -12.32 3.62 13.85
N GLU A 159 -11.26 3.50 14.67
CA GLU A 159 -10.44 4.66 15.06
C GLU A 159 -9.77 5.32 13.86
N ASP A 160 -9.26 4.51 12.94
CA ASP A 160 -8.60 4.93 11.70
C ASP A 160 -9.62 5.36 10.61
N ASP A 161 -10.93 5.27 10.88
CA ASP A 161 -12.03 5.66 9.97
C ASP A 161 -11.99 4.91 8.63
N LEU A 162 -11.59 3.63 8.68
CA LEU A 162 -11.50 2.77 7.50
C LEU A 162 -12.89 2.28 7.08
N MET A 163 -13.18 2.39 5.79
CA MET A 163 -14.37 1.80 5.19
C MET A 163 -14.26 0.27 5.20
N LEU A 164 -15.14 -0.40 5.96
CA LEU A 164 -15.14 -1.85 6.05
C LEU A 164 -15.69 -2.45 4.74
N LEU A 165 -14.88 -3.28 4.07
CA LEU A 165 -15.31 -4.00 2.87
C LEU A 165 -16.23 -5.18 3.25
N PRO A 166 -17.12 -5.61 2.35
CA PRO A 166 -17.98 -6.77 2.58
C PRO A 166 -17.16 -8.06 2.68
N ALA A 167 -17.65 -9.03 3.45
CA ALA A 167 -17.02 -10.33 3.63
C ALA A 167 -17.42 -11.36 2.55
N GLY A 168 -18.16 -10.96 1.50
CA GLY A 168 -18.69 -11.86 0.48
C GLY A 168 -19.83 -12.76 0.99
N GLN A 169 -19.53 -13.65 1.95
CA GLN A 169 -20.47 -14.59 2.56
C GLN A 169 -20.16 -14.81 4.05
N HIS A 170 -21.19 -15.14 4.83
CA HIS A 170 -21.08 -15.41 6.27
C HIS A 170 -20.93 -16.91 6.54
N GLY A 171 -19.94 -17.28 7.35
CA GLY A 171 -19.73 -18.65 7.84
C GLY A 171 -18.29 -18.91 8.28
N ASP A 172 -18.11 -19.85 9.21
CA ASP A 172 -16.77 -20.28 9.63
C ASP A 172 -16.09 -21.08 8.52
N VAL A 173 -14.78 -20.85 8.33
CA VAL A 173 -13.98 -21.55 7.32
C VAL A 173 -13.88 -23.04 7.65
N GLN A 174 -14.29 -23.88 6.70
CA GLN A 174 -14.21 -25.33 6.82
C GLN A 174 -12.98 -25.87 6.08
N ALA A 175 -12.58 -27.10 6.40
CA ALA A 175 -11.46 -27.75 5.70
C ALA A 175 -11.72 -27.90 4.20
N ALA A 176 -12.98 -28.06 3.78
CA ALA A 176 -13.38 -28.18 2.37
C ALA A 176 -13.21 -26.87 1.58
N ASP A 177 -13.14 -25.73 2.26
CA ASP A 177 -12.91 -24.43 1.64
C ASP A 177 -11.43 -24.20 1.31
N LEU A 178 -10.53 -25.03 1.86
CA LEU A 178 -9.09 -24.85 1.79
C LEU A 178 -8.48 -25.77 0.73
N SER A 179 -7.84 -25.16 -0.27
CA SER A 179 -7.04 -25.88 -1.27
C SER A 179 -5.65 -26.22 -0.69
N LEU A 180 -5.30 -27.51 -0.65
CA LEU A 180 -3.96 -27.96 -0.31
C LEU A 180 -2.90 -27.39 -1.26
N GLY A 181 -3.23 -27.25 -2.54
CA GLY A 181 -2.34 -26.65 -3.54
C GLY A 181 -2.03 -25.19 -3.22
N ASP A 182 -3.05 -24.41 -2.86
CA ASP A 182 -2.88 -22.99 -2.50
C ASP A 182 -2.07 -22.86 -1.21
N LEU A 183 -2.35 -23.70 -0.20
CA LEU A 183 -1.59 -23.70 1.05
C LEU A 183 -0.12 -24.05 0.82
N ASN A 184 0.18 -25.08 0.03
CA ASN A 184 1.54 -25.49 -0.29
C ASN A 184 2.28 -24.48 -1.16
N LEU A 185 1.57 -23.75 -2.04
CA LEU A 185 2.13 -22.63 -2.78
C LEU A 185 2.57 -21.51 -1.83
N LEU A 186 1.73 -21.15 -0.85
CA LEU A 186 2.08 -20.15 0.17
C LEU A 186 3.24 -20.60 1.06
N LEU A 187 3.37 -21.90 1.35
CA LEU A 187 4.53 -22.43 2.07
C LEU A 187 5.81 -22.28 1.26
N LYS A 188 5.76 -22.58 -0.04
CA LYS A 188 6.89 -22.41 -0.95
C LYS A 188 7.35 -20.95 -1.01
N ASP A 189 6.41 -20.01 -1.07
CA ASP A 189 6.71 -18.56 -1.09
C ASP A 189 7.32 -18.08 0.23
N ARG A 190 7.05 -18.77 1.35
CA ARG A 190 7.67 -18.55 2.67
C ARG A 190 8.99 -19.30 2.87
N GLU A 191 9.50 -19.94 1.83
CA GLU A 191 10.66 -20.85 1.87
C GLU A 191 10.54 -21.99 2.90
N ASP A 192 9.30 -22.35 3.25
CA ASP A 192 9.02 -23.47 4.13
C ASP A 192 9.26 -24.78 3.38
N LYS A 193 10.16 -25.60 3.90
CA LYS A 193 10.53 -26.89 3.30
C LYS A 193 9.45 -27.94 3.47
N ARG A 194 8.37 -27.68 4.18
CA ARG A 194 7.31 -28.65 4.45
C ARG A 194 6.23 -28.62 3.38
N GLU A 195 5.65 -29.78 3.13
CA GLU A 195 4.48 -29.99 2.28
C GLU A 195 3.34 -30.51 3.15
N ILE A 196 2.20 -29.82 3.10
CA ILE A 196 0.96 -30.23 3.76
C ILE A 196 0.31 -31.34 2.94
N LEU A 197 0.05 -32.47 3.61
CA LEU A 197 -0.64 -33.62 3.03
C LEU A 197 -2.13 -33.62 3.36
N VAL A 198 -2.48 -33.29 4.61
CA VAL A 198 -3.87 -33.35 5.11
C VAL A 198 -4.12 -32.25 6.12
N ILE A 199 -5.30 -31.63 6.05
CA ILE A 199 -5.82 -30.72 7.07
C ILE A 199 -6.66 -31.54 8.06
N ARG A 200 -6.26 -31.57 9.32
CA ARG A 200 -6.98 -32.30 10.38
C ARG A 200 -7.99 -31.41 11.10
N ARG A 201 -7.64 -30.15 11.32
CA ARG A 201 -8.50 -29.18 12.01
C ARG A 201 -8.24 -27.78 11.50
N VAL A 202 -9.32 -27.02 11.34
CA VAL A 202 -9.30 -25.57 11.10
C VAL A 202 -9.75 -24.89 12.38
N ALA A 203 -8.97 -23.95 12.89
CA ALA A 203 -9.36 -23.08 13.99
C ALA A 203 -9.29 -21.63 13.52
N GLN A 204 -10.44 -20.97 13.45
CA GLN A 204 -10.56 -19.57 13.07
C GLN A 204 -10.52 -18.68 14.32
N ALA A 205 -9.81 -17.56 14.24
CA ALA A 205 -9.84 -16.57 15.31
C ALA A 205 -11.28 -16.01 15.48
N PRO A 206 -11.84 -16.00 16.71
CA PRO A 206 -13.24 -15.64 16.92
C PRO A 206 -13.52 -14.13 16.76
N ALA A 207 -12.49 -13.30 16.95
CA ALA A 207 -12.62 -11.86 16.82
C ALA A 207 -12.44 -11.45 15.35
N ALA A 208 -13.31 -10.57 14.86
CA ALA A 208 -13.17 -9.98 13.54
C ALA A 208 -11.82 -9.27 13.38
N ARG A 209 -11.23 -9.45 12.21
CA ARG A 209 -9.92 -8.95 11.83
C ARG A 209 -9.99 -8.36 10.42
N TYR A 210 -9.18 -7.33 10.20
CA TYR A 210 -9.19 -6.59 8.95
C TYR A 210 -7.76 -6.32 8.49
N LEU A 211 -7.53 -6.36 7.20
CA LEU A 211 -6.29 -5.92 6.57
C LEU A 211 -6.52 -4.51 6.01
N PRO A 212 -5.69 -3.51 6.36
CA PRO A 212 -5.76 -2.19 5.72
C PRO A 212 -5.58 -2.31 4.19
N ALA A 213 -6.44 -1.62 3.46
CA ALA A 213 -6.49 -1.61 2.00
C ALA A 213 -6.89 -0.21 1.52
N LYS A 214 -6.89 0.00 0.20
CA LYS A 214 -7.39 1.23 -0.42
C LYS A 214 -8.44 0.91 -1.47
N VAL A 215 -9.47 1.73 -1.56
CA VAL A 215 -10.44 1.70 -2.67
C VAL A 215 -10.26 2.95 -3.50
N LEU A 216 -9.93 2.77 -4.78
CA LEU A 216 -9.81 3.82 -5.77
C LEU A 216 -11.17 4.01 -6.44
N VAL A 217 -11.68 5.23 -6.47
CA VAL A 217 -12.98 5.53 -7.08
C VAL A 217 -12.76 6.29 -8.38
N TYR A 218 -13.16 5.67 -9.49
CA TYR A 218 -13.11 6.26 -10.83
C TYR A 218 -14.51 6.67 -11.26
N ALA A 219 -14.63 7.84 -11.90
CA ALA A 219 -15.88 8.27 -12.51
C ALA A 219 -15.64 9.03 -13.81
N ASP A 220 -16.62 9.01 -14.71
CA ASP A 220 -16.66 9.88 -15.89
C ASP A 220 -17.04 11.32 -15.52
N GLU A 221 -16.87 12.25 -16.45
CA GLU A 221 -17.19 13.67 -16.23
C GLU A 221 -18.68 13.87 -15.87
N ALA A 222 -19.57 13.11 -16.52
CA ALA A 222 -21.02 13.16 -16.28
C ALA A 222 -21.45 12.43 -14.99
N ARG A 223 -20.54 11.74 -14.29
CA ARG A 223 -20.80 10.96 -13.07
C ARG A 223 -21.86 9.87 -13.27
N THR A 224 -21.92 9.33 -14.49
CA THR A 224 -22.85 8.28 -14.91
C THR A 224 -22.24 6.88 -14.82
N ASP A 225 -20.92 6.76 -15.05
CA ASP A 225 -20.17 5.52 -14.88
C ASP A 225 -19.24 5.65 -13.67
N LEU A 226 -19.37 4.72 -12.73
CA LEU A 226 -18.57 4.67 -11.52
C LEU A 226 -17.94 3.28 -11.39
N GLN A 227 -16.62 3.25 -11.37
CA GLN A 227 -15.83 2.02 -11.24
C GLN A 227 -14.94 2.07 -10.01
N LEU A 228 -14.80 0.92 -9.35
CA LEU A 228 -13.92 0.77 -8.18
C LEU A 228 -12.66 -0.01 -8.55
N GLY A 229 -11.53 0.45 -8.02
CA GLY A 229 -10.30 -0.32 -7.93
C GLY A 229 -10.03 -0.71 -6.47
N VAL A 230 -9.57 -1.93 -6.21
CA VAL A 230 -9.18 -2.36 -4.86
C VAL A 230 -7.67 -2.55 -4.84
N VAL A 231 -6.99 -1.82 -3.96
CA VAL A 231 -5.54 -1.90 -3.79
C VAL A 231 -5.24 -2.58 -2.45
N VAL A 232 -4.47 -3.66 -2.52
CA VAL A 232 -4.00 -4.45 -1.37
C VAL A 232 -2.47 -4.51 -1.47
N ASP A 233 -1.78 -4.20 -0.37
CA ASP A 233 -0.31 -4.15 -0.32
C ASP A 233 0.33 -3.26 -1.42
N GLY A 234 -0.34 -2.16 -1.79
CA GLY A 234 0.13 -1.19 -2.79
C GLY A 234 -0.12 -1.59 -4.25
N GLU A 235 -0.70 -2.76 -4.50
CA GLU A 235 -1.01 -3.26 -5.85
C GLU A 235 -2.51 -3.32 -6.12
N LEU A 236 -2.91 -2.96 -7.34
CA LEU A 236 -4.29 -3.10 -7.81
C LEU A 236 -4.63 -4.59 -7.95
N SER A 237 -5.71 -5.02 -7.30
CA SER A 237 -6.11 -6.41 -7.25
C SER A 237 -7.43 -6.66 -7.96
N HIS A 238 -7.34 -7.03 -9.24
CA HIS A 238 -8.50 -7.35 -10.07
C HIS A 238 -9.44 -8.43 -9.47
N PRO A 239 -8.94 -9.51 -8.81
CA PRO A 239 -9.82 -10.46 -8.14
C PRO A 239 -10.72 -9.82 -7.07
N HIS A 240 -10.19 -8.85 -6.30
CA HIS A 240 -10.97 -8.16 -5.28
C HIS A 240 -11.99 -7.20 -5.89
N GLU A 241 -11.66 -6.57 -7.02
CA GLU A 241 -12.61 -5.74 -7.77
C GLU A 241 -13.82 -6.55 -8.22
N ILE A 242 -13.59 -7.71 -8.83
CA ILE A 242 -14.67 -8.61 -9.27
C ILE A 242 -15.50 -9.08 -8.07
N ALA A 243 -14.85 -9.49 -6.98
CA ALA A 243 -15.55 -9.96 -5.78
C ALA A 243 -16.38 -8.84 -5.13
N LEU A 244 -15.83 -7.61 -5.04
CA LEU A 244 -16.53 -6.45 -4.53
C LEU A 244 -17.72 -6.06 -5.42
N LEU A 245 -17.56 -6.10 -6.74
CA LEU A 245 -18.63 -5.89 -7.70
C LEU A 245 -19.75 -6.92 -7.50
N GLY A 246 -19.41 -8.19 -7.30
CA GLY A 246 -20.35 -9.26 -6.97
C GLY A 246 -21.10 -9.04 -5.65
N CYS A 247 -20.55 -8.23 -4.74
CA CYS A 247 -21.19 -7.83 -3.48
C CYS A 247 -22.03 -6.54 -3.61
N GLY A 248 -22.19 -5.98 -4.81
CA GLY A 248 -22.93 -4.73 -5.07
C GLY A 248 -22.05 -3.49 -5.27
N GLY A 249 -20.72 -3.65 -5.31
CA GLY A 249 -19.78 -2.59 -5.70
C GLY A 249 -19.91 -1.30 -4.87
N ALA A 250 -19.94 -0.16 -5.55
CA ALA A 250 -20.06 1.15 -4.90
C ALA A 250 -21.36 1.34 -4.13
N GLN A 251 -22.47 0.76 -4.60
CA GLN A 251 -23.76 0.85 -3.93
C GLN A 251 -23.72 0.15 -2.56
N ALA A 252 -23.09 -1.02 -2.47
CA ALA A 252 -22.94 -1.76 -1.22
C ALA A 252 -22.06 -1.02 -0.19
N LEU A 253 -21.15 -0.18 -0.67
CA LEU A 253 -20.29 0.67 0.16
C LEU A 253 -20.89 2.05 0.45
N GLY A 254 -22.07 2.38 -0.11
CA GLY A 254 -22.67 3.70 0.01
C GLY A 254 -21.84 4.82 -0.63
N ILE A 255 -20.98 4.48 -1.61
CA ILE A 255 -20.12 5.45 -2.30
C ILE A 255 -20.96 6.20 -3.33
N THR A 256 -21.07 7.51 -3.16
CA THR A 256 -21.66 8.43 -4.13
C THR A 256 -20.64 9.48 -4.55
N VAL A 257 -20.64 9.80 -5.83
CA VAL A 257 -19.75 10.81 -6.40
C VAL A 257 -20.59 11.95 -6.93
N GLU A 258 -20.29 13.17 -6.49
CA GLU A 258 -20.94 14.39 -6.95
C GLU A 258 -20.08 15.12 -8.00
N ALA A 259 -20.69 16.07 -8.70
CA ALA A 259 -19.97 16.96 -9.59
C ALA A 259 -18.89 17.74 -8.85
N ALA A 260 -17.76 17.97 -9.54
CA ALA A 260 -16.71 18.82 -9.04
C ALA A 260 -17.24 20.24 -8.80
N PRO A 261 -16.97 20.87 -7.65
CA PRO A 261 -17.30 22.27 -7.45
C PRO A 261 -16.49 23.14 -8.43
N PRO A 262 -17.01 24.31 -8.83
CA PRO A 262 -16.26 25.21 -9.69
C PRO A 262 -15.01 25.68 -8.96
N ARG A 263 -13.86 25.60 -9.63
CA ARG A 263 -12.62 26.18 -9.12
C ARG A 263 -12.75 27.70 -8.99
N PRO A 264 -12.00 28.33 -8.07
CA PRO A 264 -11.91 29.78 -8.00
C PRO A 264 -11.43 30.39 -9.33
N THR A 265 -12.06 31.49 -9.74
CA THR A 265 -11.68 32.25 -10.94
C THR A 265 -10.31 32.88 -10.75
N LEU A 266 -9.44 32.74 -11.75
CA LEU A 266 -8.13 33.38 -11.78
C LEU A 266 -8.14 34.65 -12.62
N HIS A 267 -7.12 35.48 -12.44
CA HIS A 267 -6.86 36.57 -13.37
C HIS A 267 -6.65 36.01 -14.80
N PRO A 268 -7.15 36.65 -15.87
CA PRO A 268 -7.05 36.13 -17.23
C PRO A 268 -5.62 35.79 -17.69
N ASP A 269 -4.62 36.51 -17.18
CA ASP A 269 -3.21 36.24 -17.50
C ASP A 269 -2.73 34.93 -16.87
N PHE A 270 -3.09 34.69 -15.61
CA PHE A 270 -2.79 33.43 -14.92
C PHE A 270 -3.53 32.28 -15.55
N GLU A 271 -4.77 32.49 -15.97
CA GLU A 271 -5.57 31.49 -16.65
C GLU A 271 -4.91 31.04 -17.97
N ARG A 272 -4.38 31.99 -18.76
CA ARG A 272 -3.67 31.69 -20.01
C ARG A 272 -2.34 30.97 -19.79
N ALA A 273 -1.65 31.27 -18.70
CA ALA A 273 -0.37 30.64 -18.36
C ALA A 273 -0.51 29.28 -17.63
N ARG A 274 -1.72 28.94 -17.18
CA ARG A 274 -1.98 27.77 -16.34
C ARG A 274 -1.72 26.46 -17.07
N ILE A 275 -0.78 25.68 -16.55
CA ILE A 275 -0.53 24.31 -17.00
C ILE A 275 -1.73 23.42 -16.60
N PRO A 276 -2.40 22.75 -17.56
CA PRO A 276 -3.56 21.91 -17.28
C PRO A 276 -3.24 20.67 -16.43
N LEU A 277 -4.24 20.18 -15.70
CA LEU A 277 -4.08 19.07 -14.76
C LEU A 277 -3.54 17.79 -15.42
N ALA A 278 -3.98 17.46 -16.63
CA ALA A 278 -3.52 16.29 -17.36
C ALA A 278 -1.99 16.31 -17.62
N GLU A 279 -1.44 17.48 -17.92
CA GLU A 279 0.00 17.66 -18.14
C GLU A 279 0.77 17.59 -16.81
N VAL A 280 0.24 18.20 -15.75
CA VAL A 280 0.83 18.11 -14.39
C VAL A 280 0.87 16.66 -13.90
N THR A 281 -0.23 15.93 -14.02
CA THR A 281 -0.33 14.52 -13.62
C THR A 281 0.71 13.66 -14.35
N ARG A 282 0.90 13.89 -15.66
CA ARG A 282 1.93 13.19 -16.46
C ARG A 282 3.35 13.48 -15.95
N ARG A 283 3.66 14.75 -15.64
CA ARG A 283 4.96 15.15 -15.07
C ARG A 283 5.20 14.52 -13.71
N ARG A 284 4.19 14.55 -12.82
CA ARG A 284 4.25 13.90 -11.50
C ARG A 284 4.44 12.38 -11.60
N ALA A 285 3.83 11.73 -12.59
CA ALA A 285 4.06 10.31 -12.88
C ALA A 285 5.51 9.99 -13.26
N GLY A 286 6.14 10.81 -14.11
CA GLY A 286 7.56 10.67 -14.41
C GLY A 286 8.46 10.88 -13.18
N ALA A 287 8.13 11.85 -12.33
CA ALA A 287 8.88 12.13 -11.10
C ALA A 287 8.77 10.99 -10.08
N ALA A 288 7.59 10.41 -9.88
CA ALA A 288 7.39 9.30 -8.95
C ALA A 288 8.17 8.04 -9.39
N GLN A 289 8.22 7.74 -10.69
CA GLN A 289 8.98 6.61 -11.23
C GLN A 289 10.49 6.79 -11.06
N SER A 290 11.00 8.01 -11.21
CA SER A 290 12.42 8.31 -11.03
C SER A 290 12.84 8.35 -9.55
N GLN A 291 11.98 8.80 -8.63
CA GLN A 291 12.24 8.69 -7.19
C GLN A 291 12.33 7.24 -6.70
N GLY A 292 11.57 6.30 -7.30
CA GLY A 292 11.68 4.87 -7.00
C GLY A 292 12.98 4.21 -7.48
N ALA A 293 13.73 4.86 -8.38
CA ALA A 293 14.96 4.34 -8.97
C ALA A 293 16.25 4.96 -8.40
N PHE A 294 16.15 6.01 -7.59
CA PHE A 294 17.29 6.71 -6.99
C PHE A 294 17.14 6.82 -5.47
N SER A 295 17.55 5.78 -4.74
CA SER A 295 17.98 5.92 -3.34
C SER A 295 19.49 6.18 -3.32
N ASP A 296 19.88 7.44 -3.53
CA ASP A 296 21.14 8.06 -3.08
C ASP A 296 21.51 9.20 -4.03
N SER A 297 21.09 10.42 -3.66
CA SER A 297 21.90 11.62 -3.85
C SER A 297 21.25 12.77 -3.10
N ALA A 298 21.91 13.17 -2.01
CA ALA A 298 21.53 14.28 -1.14
C ALA A 298 21.93 15.66 -1.71
N ASP A 299 22.41 15.73 -2.95
CA ASP A 299 22.80 16.98 -3.60
C ASP A 299 22.28 16.99 -5.04
N LEU A 300 21.07 17.50 -5.22
CA LEU A 300 20.60 18.00 -6.51
C LEU A 300 20.50 19.54 -6.39
N PRO A 301 21.10 20.29 -7.33
CA PRO A 301 21.17 21.74 -7.27
C PRO A 301 19.76 22.34 -7.20
N HIS A 302 19.63 23.44 -6.45
CA HIS A 302 18.47 24.32 -6.48
C HIS A 302 18.25 24.78 -7.93
N GLU A 303 17.42 24.06 -8.68
CA GLU A 303 16.89 24.55 -9.96
C GLU A 303 16.22 25.88 -9.65
N GLU A 304 16.72 26.94 -10.28
CA GLU A 304 16.22 28.30 -10.20
C GLU A 304 14.68 28.27 -10.23
N GLU A 305 14.05 28.80 -9.18
CA GLU A 305 12.59 28.81 -9.00
C GLU A 305 11.96 29.56 -10.16
N ARG A 306 11.54 28.81 -11.19
CA ARG A 306 10.77 29.35 -12.29
C ARG A 306 9.38 29.69 -11.77
N ASP A 307 8.91 30.88 -12.14
CA ASP A 307 7.50 31.20 -12.00
C ASP A 307 6.68 30.09 -12.67
N GLU A 308 5.75 29.50 -11.92
CA GLU A 308 4.94 28.37 -12.37
C GLU A 308 3.49 28.60 -11.99
N ILE A 309 2.59 28.47 -12.97
CA ILE A 309 1.15 28.46 -12.73
C ILE A 309 0.61 27.14 -13.23
N ARG A 310 0.06 26.33 -12.32
CA ARG A 310 -0.39 24.98 -12.68
C ARG A 310 -1.60 24.52 -11.88
N ALA A 311 -2.33 23.57 -12.47
CA ALA A 311 -3.36 22.84 -11.75
C ALA A 311 -2.75 21.96 -10.63
N ILE A 312 -3.55 21.73 -9.59
CA ILE A 312 -3.28 20.74 -8.53
C ILE A 312 -4.48 19.81 -8.38
N SER A 313 -4.22 18.50 -8.24
CA SER A 313 -5.27 17.50 -7.98
C SER A 313 -5.56 17.38 -6.49
N VAL A 314 -6.73 16.86 -6.14
CA VAL A 314 -7.15 16.50 -4.77
C VAL A 314 -6.10 15.70 -3.97
N PHE A 315 -5.26 14.92 -4.64
CA PHE A 315 -4.24 14.08 -4.01
C PHE A 315 -2.93 14.83 -3.70
N GLU A 316 -2.74 15.99 -4.30
CA GLU A 316 -1.56 16.82 -4.11
C GLU A 316 -1.73 17.84 -2.98
N HIS A 317 -2.97 18.25 -2.65
CA HIS A 317 -3.20 19.20 -1.55
C HIS A 317 -2.61 18.71 -0.22
N PRO A 318 -2.79 17.46 0.24
CA PRO A 318 -2.17 17.01 1.49
C PRO A 318 -0.64 17.09 1.47
N ASP A 319 -0.02 16.80 0.32
CA ASP A 319 1.44 16.88 0.14
C ASP A 319 1.92 18.34 0.28
N LEU A 320 1.23 19.29 -0.36
CA LEU A 320 1.57 20.71 -0.32
C LEU A 320 1.33 21.34 1.06
N LEU A 321 0.30 20.88 1.78
CA LEU A 321 0.10 21.28 3.16
C LEU A 321 1.23 20.77 4.06
N ASP A 322 1.66 19.52 3.88
CA ASP A 322 2.78 18.96 4.63
C ASP A 322 4.10 19.68 4.30
N GLU A 323 4.33 20.01 3.03
CA GLU A 323 5.46 20.84 2.58
C GLU A 323 5.45 22.18 3.32
N ALA A 324 4.35 22.93 3.31
CA ALA A 324 4.24 24.19 4.04
C ALA A 324 4.59 24.04 5.54
N LEU A 325 4.12 22.96 6.19
CA LEU A 325 4.35 22.71 7.62
C LEU A 325 5.78 22.23 7.93
N THR A 326 6.54 21.76 6.95
CA THR A 326 7.86 21.12 7.17
C THR A 326 9.02 21.88 6.55
N SER A 327 8.79 22.68 5.50
CA SER A 327 9.84 23.34 4.73
C SER A 327 9.72 24.86 4.65
N ALA A 328 8.56 25.45 4.97
CA ALA A 328 8.40 26.91 4.91
C ALA A 328 9.46 27.64 5.75
N ARG A 329 9.94 28.77 5.22
CA ARG A 329 11.09 29.53 5.75
C ARG A 329 10.75 30.94 6.22
N ARG A 330 9.75 31.58 5.62
CA ARG A 330 9.38 32.98 5.87
C ARG A 330 7.96 33.09 6.43
N ARG A 331 6.99 32.49 5.76
CA ARG A 331 5.58 32.66 6.12
C ARG A 331 4.70 31.47 5.74
N ILE A 332 3.60 31.33 6.48
CA ILE A 332 2.48 30.42 6.18
C ILE A 332 1.18 31.19 6.41
N LEU A 333 0.32 31.25 5.40
CA LEU A 333 -1.04 31.73 5.51
C LEU A 333 -1.99 30.60 5.10
N LEU A 334 -2.94 30.27 5.97
CA LEU A 334 -3.92 29.22 5.75
C LEU A 334 -5.33 29.71 6.05
N ILE A 335 -6.20 29.68 5.05
CA ILE A 335 -7.61 30.04 5.18
C ILE A 335 -8.45 28.81 4.86
N SER A 336 -9.31 28.42 5.79
CA SER A 336 -10.22 27.28 5.60
C SER A 336 -11.55 27.51 6.31
N PRO A 337 -12.70 27.16 5.70
CA PRO A 337 -14.00 27.42 6.31
C PRO A 337 -14.19 26.68 7.64
N TRP A 338 -13.65 25.45 7.74
CA TRP A 338 -13.84 24.56 8.88
C TRP A 338 -12.54 23.89 9.32
N ILE A 339 -12.48 23.46 10.58
CA ILE A 339 -11.32 22.82 11.18
C ILE A 339 -11.72 21.49 11.83
N ARG A 340 -11.09 20.38 11.41
CA ARG A 340 -11.34 19.03 11.95
C ARG A 340 -10.11 18.47 12.66
N LYS A 341 -10.33 17.75 13.76
CA LYS A 341 -9.27 17.09 14.57
C LYS A 341 -8.54 15.96 13.82
N LYS A 342 -9.18 15.41 12.77
CA LYS A 342 -8.57 14.41 11.88
C LYS A 342 -7.46 15.01 11.01
N ILE A 343 -7.47 16.34 10.81
CA ILE A 343 -6.39 17.06 10.12
C ILE A 343 -5.44 17.73 11.13
N VAL A 344 -6.00 18.44 12.12
CA VAL A 344 -5.23 19.10 13.18
C VAL A 344 -4.84 18.08 14.26
N THR A 345 -3.96 17.16 13.88
CA THR A 345 -3.43 16.11 14.73
C THR A 345 -2.30 16.61 15.65
N THR A 346 -1.79 15.76 16.53
CA THR A 346 -0.59 16.07 17.31
C THR A 346 0.64 16.29 16.40
N ASP A 347 0.77 15.53 15.32
CA ASP A 347 1.85 15.69 14.33
C ASP A 347 1.75 17.03 13.60
N PHE A 348 0.55 17.42 13.15
CA PHE A 348 0.30 18.73 12.56
C PHE A 348 0.76 19.87 13.48
N ILE A 349 0.34 19.83 14.75
CA ILE A 349 0.72 20.85 15.74
C ILE A 349 2.22 20.87 15.97
N ALA A 350 2.88 19.71 16.03
CA ALA A 350 4.32 19.61 16.22
C ALA A 350 5.10 20.20 15.03
N LYS A 351 4.68 19.92 13.79
CA LYS A 351 5.29 20.49 12.57
C LYS A 351 5.13 22.00 12.53
N LEU A 352 3.91 22.50 12.76
CA LEU A 352 3.63 23.94 12.82
C LEU A 352 4.45 24.64 13.92
N GLU A 353 4.52 24.06 15.12
CA GLU A 353 5.35 24.58 16.20
C GLU A 353 6.84 24.59 15.84
N GLY A 354 7.31 23.60 15.09
CA GLY A 354 8.66 23.58 14.52
C GLY A 354 8.94 24.77 13.60
N ARG A 355 7.99 25.16 12.74
CA ARG A 355 8.10 26.36 11.89
C ARG A 355 8.11 27.65 12.71
N LEU A 356 7.23 27.76 13.70
CA LEU A 356 7.17 28.92 14.59
C LEU A 356 8.47 29.13 15.36
N ARG A 357 9.11 28.05 15.84
CA ARG A 357 10.43 28.11 16.49
C ARG A 357 11.55 28.54 15.54
N ALA A 358 11.40 28.27 14.24
CA ALA A 358 12.32 28.73 13.21
C ALA A 358 12.07 30.20 12.80
N GLY A 359 11.12 30.89 13.42
CA GLY A 359 10.82 32.30 13.16
C GLY A 359 9.87 32.55 11.98
N VAL A 360 9.23 31.50 11.45
CA VAL A 360 8.24 31.61 10.37
C VAL A 360 7.00 32.33 10.88
N GLN A 361 6.52 33.32 10.12
CA GLN A 361 5.25 34.01 10.38
C GLN A 361 4.07 33.13 9.99
N VAL A 362 3.07 33.00 10.85
CA VAL A 362 1.92 32.13 10.61
C VAL A 362 0.62 32.90 10.81
N ASP A 363 -0.24 32.86 9.81
CA ASP A 363 -1.61 33.36 9.85
C ASP A 363 -2.57 32.21 9.52
N ILE A 364 -3.42 31.83 10.46
CA ILE A 364 -4.50 30.86 10.19
C ILE A 364 -5.83 31.55 10.44
N ALA A 365 -6.68 31.58 9.42
CA ALA A 365 -8.02 32.14 9.50
C ALA A 365 -9.08 31.07 9.19
N TYR A 366 -10.18 31.09 9.96
CA TYR A 366 -11.27 30.13 9.78
C TYR A 366 -12.64 30.73 10.09
N GLY A 367 -13.69 30.12 9.55
CA GLY A 367 -15.06 30.39 9.98
C GLY A 367 -16.03 30.60 8.85
N TYR A 368 -17.15 29.89 8.93
CA TYR A 368 -18.33 30.11 8.11
C TYR A 368 -19.55 30.20 9.04
N SER A 369 -20.31 31.30 8.97
CA SER A 369 -21.31 31.69 9.98
C SER A 369 -22.43 30.68 10.20
N ASP A 370 -22.79 29.91 9.17
CA ASP A 370 -24.09 29.25 9.14
C ASP A 370 -24.07 27.85 9.77
N LYS A 371 -22.88 27.28 10.07
CA LYS A 371 -22.74 25.90 10.59
C LYS A 371 -21.51 25.72 11.51
N PRO A 372 -21.54 26.24 12.75
CA PRO A 372 -20.41 26.16 13.68
C PRO A 372 -20.08 24.71 14.12
N GLU A 373 -21.04 23.79 14.09
CA GLU A 373 -20.84 22.37 14.41
C GLU A 373 -19.98 21.59 13.40
N GLU A 374 -19.61 22.21 12.28
CA GLU A 374 -18.68 21.62 11.31
C GLU A 374 -17.20 21.78 11.71
N SER A 375 -16.90 22.44 12.83
CA SER A 375 -15.53 22.50 13.37
C SER A 375 -15.38 21.81 14.73
N ASP A 376 -14.27 21.09 14.91
CA ASP A 376 -13.93 20.41 16.16
C ASP A 376 -13.38 21.39 17.19
N ALA A 377 -14.05 21.51 18.33
CA ALA A 377 -13.63 22.40 19.42
C ALA A 377 -12.23 22.08 19.98
N ASP A 378 -11.82 20.79 20.00
CA ASP A 378 -10.46 20.41 20.43
C ASP A 378 -9.39 20.92 19.47
N ALA A 379 -9.62 20.82 18.16
CA ALA A 379 -8.68 21.30 17.15
C ALA A 379 -8.51 22.82 17.24
N ILE A 380 -9.62 23.56 17.36
CA ILE A 380 -9.61 25.01 17.57
C ILE A 380 -8.83 25.37 18.83
N ARG A 381 -9.11 24.69 19.95
CA ARG A 381 -8.42 24.94 21.23
C ARG A 381 -6.92 24.70 21.13
N ARG A 382 -6.47 23.65 20.44
CA ARG A 382 -5.04 23.35 20.23
C ARG A 382 -4.34 24.49 19.46
N LEU A 383 -4.94 24.95 18.36
CA LEU A 383 -4.40 26.06 17.57
C LEU A 383 -4.39 27.37 18.36
N HIS A 384 -5.48 27.68 19.06
CA HIS A 384 -5.56 28.87 19.91
C HIS A 384 -4.50 28.85 21.03
N ASN A 385 -4.27 27.70 21.68
CA ASN A 385 -3.23 27.56 22.69
C ASN A 385 -1.82 27.73 22.10
N LEU A 386 -1.60 27.25 20.88
CA LEU A 386 -0.33 27.46 20.17
C LEU A 386 -0.14 28.95 19.82
N ALA A 387 -1.17 29.63 19.31
CA ALA A 387 -1.13 31.06 19.01
C ALA A 387 -0.82 31.91 20.25
N ARG A 388 -1.39 31.56 21.41
CA ARG A 388 -1.07 32.23 22.67
C ARG A 388 0.38 32.06 23.11
N ARG A 389 1.02 30.92 22.79
CA ARG A 389 2.43 30.67 23.13
C ARG A 389 3.39 31.40 22.19
N TYR A 390 3.00 31.61 20.93
CA TYR A 390 3.81 32.23 19.89
C TYR A 390 3.14 33.51 19.37
N SER A 391 2.69 34.39 20.27
CA SER A 391 1.85 35.55 19.92
C SER A 391 2.51 36.57 18.99
N GLU A 392 3.84 36.57 18.90
CA GLU A 392 4.59 37.46 18.00
C GLU A 392 4.57 36.97 16.54
N ASN A 393 4.49 35.65 16.33
CA ASN A 393 4.66 35.01 15.03
C ASN A 393 3.45 34.17 14.58
N PHE A 394 2.42 34.03 15.41
CA PHE A 394 1.22 33.25 15.08
C PHE A 394 -0.07 34.02 15.39
N ARG A 395 -0.80 34.39 14.32
CA ARG A 395 -2.16 34.90 14.40
C ARG A 395 -3.17 33.81 14.03
N PHE A 396 -4.11 33.55 14.94
CA PHE A 396 -5.22 32.63 14.71
C PHE A 396 -6.55 33.38 14.82
N THR A 397 -7.24 33.55 13.69
CA THR A 397 -8.39 34.46 13.57
C THR A 397 -9.66 33.71 13.18
N ARG A 398 -10.76 33.99 13.90
CA ARG A 398 -12.10 33.59 13.47
C ARG A 398 -12.71 34.70 12.61
N LEU A 399 -13.15 34.34 11.42
CA LEU A 399 -13.83 35.22 10.46
C LEU A 399 -15.34 35.09 10.60
N LYS A 400 -16.05 36.17 10.24
CA LYS A 400 -17.53 36.20 10.24
C LYS A 400 -18.11 35.20 9.26
N SER A 401 -17.66 35.22 8.01
CA SER A 401 -18.06 34.24 6.99
C SER A 401 -17.02 34.21 5.86
N THR A 402 -16.27 33.12 5.78
CA THR A 402 -15.36 32.86 4.67
C THR A 402 -15.61 31.49 4.05
N HIS A 403 -15.63 31.45 2.72
CA HIS A 403 -15.56 30.23 1.93
C HIS A 403 -14.20 30.03 1.27
N ALA A 404 -13.25 30.94 1.55
CA ALA A 404 -11.92 30.90 0.95
C ALA A 404 -11.17 29.65 1.44
N LYS A 405 -10.43 29.03 0.51
CA LYS A 405 -9.63 27.84 0.75
C LYS A 405 -8.26 28.11 0.16
N VAL A 406 -7.42 28.73 0.97
CA VAL A 406 -6.15 29.31 0.55
C VAL A 406 -5.06 28.69 1.37
N LEU A 407 -4.01 28.25 0.69
CA LEU A 407 -2.72 27.95 1.31
C LEU A 407 -1.69 28.83 0.63
N LEU A 408 -0.90 29.53 1.42
CA LEU A 408 0.23 30.30 0.94
C LEU A 408 1.41 30.03 1.86
N PHE A 409 2.57 29.73 1.28
CA PHE A 409 3.81 29.57 2.03
C PHE A 409 4.96 30.07 1.19
N ASP A 410 5.80 30.91 1.77
CA ASP A 410 6.90 31.59 1.09
C ASP A 410 6.44 32.23 -0.25
N ASP A 411 6.88 31.67 -1.38
CA ASP A 411 6.62 32.15 -2.75
C ASP A 411 5.54 31.34 -3.48
N VAL A 412 4.82 30.49 -2.76
CA VAL A 412 3.75 29.63 -3.29
C VAL A 412 2.41 30.14 -2.79
N TRP A 413 1.51 30.42 -3.72
CA TRP A 413 0.11 30.74 -3.45
C TRP A 413 -0.81 29.72 -4.12
N ILE A 414 -1.76 29.18 -3.35
CA ILE A 414 -2.70 28.19 -3.80
C ILE A 414 -4.13 28.63 -3.50
N THR A 415 -4.97 28.58 -4.53
CA THR A 415 -6.42 28.78 -4.43
C THR A 415 -7.16 27.56 -4.97
N THR A 416 -8.17 27.08 -4.25
CA THR A 416 -8.82 25.80 -4.56
C THR A 416 -10.24 25.72 -4.03
N SER A 417 -10.97 24.69 -4.46
CA SER A 417 -12.22 24.25 -3.86
C SER A 417 -12.03 23.22 -2.73
N PHE A 418 -10.81 22.70 -2.52
CA PHE A 418 -10.44 21.73 -1.48
C PHE A 418 -10.34 22.33 -0.07
N ASN A 419 -10.98 21.70 0.92
CA ASN A 419 -10.97 22.17 2.31
C ASN A 419 -9.70 21.75 3.07
N TRP A 420 -8.72 22.65 3.16
CA TRP A 420 -7.42 22.37 3.80
C TRP A 420 -7.47 21.77 5.21
N LEU A 421 -8.36 22.26 6.09
CA LEU A 421 -8.40 21.84 7.50
C LEU A 421 -9.57 20.89 7.81
N SER A 422 -10.35 20.45 6.82
CA SER A 422 -11.53 19.60 7.04
C SER A 422 -11.79 18.55 5.96
N PHE A 423 -10.79 18.20 5.14
CA PHE A 423 -10.94 17.19 4.07
C PHE A 423 -11.05 15.73 4.56
N LYS A 424 -10.78 15.48 5.86
CA LYS A 424 -11.06 14.19 6.53
C LYS A 424 -11.96 14.41 7.75
N GLY A 425 -12.72 13.38 8.11
CA GLY A 425 -13.60 13.39 9.29
C GLY A 425 -15.00 13.95 9.03
N ASP A 426 -15.44 13.98 7.77
CA ASP A 426 -16.84 14.25 7.42
C ASP A 426 -17.66 12.93 7.49
N PRO A 427 -18.67 12.84 8.38
CA PRO A 427 -19.51 11.64 8.51
C PRO A 427 -20.52 11.46 7.37
N THR A 428 -20.77 12.48 6.55
CA THR A 428 -21.71 12.49 5.41
C THR A 428 -21.00 12.51 4.06
N ARG A 429 -19.73 12.09 4.05
CA ARG A 429 -18.76 12.27 2.96
C ARG A 429 -19.35 11.97 1.58
N THR A 430 -19.59 13.02 0.80
CA THR A 430 -19.76 12.91 -0.66
C THR A 430 -18.40 13.07 -1.32
N PHE A 431 -18.10 12.21 -2.28
CA PHE A 431 -16.80 12.25 -2.96
C PHE A 431 -16.88 13.18 -4.17
N ARG A 432 -15.93 14.09 -4.27
CA ARG A 432 -15.85 15.10 -5.33
C ARG A 432 -14.43 15.14 -5.87
N SER A 433 -14.30 15.41 -7.18
CA SER A 433 -12.99 15.75 -7.75
C SER A 433 -12.74 17.22 -7.42
N GLU A 434 -11.84 17.48 -6.48
CA GLU A 434 -11.45 18.85 -6.12
C GLU A 434 -10.21 19.26 -6.91
N GLU A 435 -10.22 20.47 -7.45
CA GLU A 435 -9.11 21.03 -8.22
C GLU A 435 -8.66 22.37 -7.59
N GLY A 436 -7.38 22.66 -7.71
CA GLY A 436 -6.84 23.98 -7.35
C GLY A 436 -5.91 24.53 -8.41
N THR A 437 -5.40 25.72 -8.13
CA THR A 437 -4.30 26.32 -8.88
C THR A 437 -3.20 26.71 -7.91
N LEU A 438 -2.00 26.25 -8.20
CA LEU A 438 -0.76 26.68 -7.58
C LEU A 438 -0.12 27.74 -8.48
N VAL A 439 0.26 28.85 -7.87
CA VAL A 439 1.08 29.90 -8.45
C VAL A 439 2.35 30.00 -7.62
N ARG A 440 3.51 29.76 -8.24
CA ARG A 440 4.81 30.01 -7.67
C ARG A 440 5.35 31.30 -8.30
N GLY A 441 5.73 32.26 -7.46
CA GLY A 441 6.30 33.52 -7.87
C GLY A 441 6.26 34.55 -6.74
N HIS A 442 7.40 35.17 -6.45
CA HIS A 442 7.60 36.04 -5.29
C HIS A 442 6.60 37.20 -5.25
N ASP A 443 6.53 37.98 -6.33
CA ASP A 443 5.70 39.19 -6.40
C ASP A 443 4.20 38.87 -6.26
N THR A 444 3.77 37.77 -6.89
CA THR A 444 2.37 37.35 -6.80
C THR A 444 2.03 36.86 -5.39
N ALA A 445 2.91 36.06 -4.78
CA ALA A 445 2.71 35.58 -3.42
C ALA A 445 2.67 36.75 -2.41
N ASP A 446 3.53 37.76 -2.56
CA ASP A 446 3.52 38.95 -1.71
C ASP A 446 2.20 39.75 -1.84
N GLU A 447 1.76 40.02 -3.07
CA GLU A 447 0.52 40.74 -3.33
C GLU A 447 -0.68 40.00 -2.73
N GLN A 448 -0.80 38.70 -3.00
CA GLN A 448 -1.91 37.90 -2.48
C GLN A 448 -1.85 37.76 -0.96
N HIS A 449 -0.67 37.61 -0.38
CA HIS A 449 -0.49 37.56 1.08
C HIS A 449 -1.05 38.84 1.73
N GLN A 450 -0.62 40.01 1.27
CA GLN A 450 -1.09 41.29 1.81
C GLN A 450 -2.60 41.44 1.66
N ARG A 451 -3.14 41.13 0.48
CA ARG A 451 -4.58 41.16 0.22
C ARG A 451 -5.37 40.31 1.21
N TYR A 452 -4.92 39.10 1.52
CA TYR A 452 -5.60 38.22 2.48
C TYR A 452 -5.44 38.70 3.93
N LEU A 453 -4.30 39.28 4.31
CA LEU A 453 -4.15 39.87 5.64
C LEU A 453 -5.13 41.04 5.86
N ASP A 454 -5.31 41.89 4.84
CA ASP A 454 -6.27 42.99 4.86
C ASP A 454 -7.71 42.45 4.95
N GLN A 455 -8.02 41.40 4.19
CA GLN A 455 -9.32 40.73 4.26
C GLN A 455 -9.59 40.14 5.65
N ILE A 456 -8.63 39.39 6.22
CA ILE A 456 -8.74 38.80 7.56
C ILE A 456 -9.01 39.88 8.61
N THR A 457 -8.33 41.02 8.50
CA THR A 457 -8.48 42.13 9.44
C THR A 457 -9.86 42.79 9.33
N SER A 458 -10.43 42.89 8.12
CA SER A 458 -11.77 43.47 7.92
C SER A 458 -12.92 42.53 8.28
N GLU A 459 -12.71 41.22 8.16
CA GLU A 459 -13.72 40.17 8.41
C GLU A 459 -13.65 39.52 9.79
N GLN A 460 -12.75 40.00 10.66
CA GLN A 460 -12.58 39.46 12.01
C GLN A 460 -13.89 39.55 12.83
N ALA A 461 -14.29 38.42 13.40
CA ALA A 461 -15.53 38.25 14.15
C ALA A 461 -15.47 38.85 15.57
#